data_AF-A0AAU9HBY5-F1
#
_entry.id   AF-A0AAU9HBY5-F1
#
_cell.length_a   1.000
_cell.length_b   1.000
_cell.length_c   1.000
_cell.angle_alpha   90.00
_cell.angle_beta   90.00
_cell.angle_gamma   90.00
#
_symmetry.space_group_name_H-M   'P 1'
#
loop_
_entity.id
_entity.type
_entity.pdbx_description
1 polymer ?
#
loop_
_entity_poly.entity_id
_entity_poly.type
_entity_poly.pdbx_seq_one_letter_code
_entity_poly.pdbx_strand_id
1 'polypeptide(L)' 'MNKRSKLLHLLKEEIIYLSISLIFGVMTYLTHDISKSVEMFLCVALFFQLIILITNWKVIFSRD' A
#
# COMPACT_ATOMS: atom_id res chain seq x y z
N MET A 1 1.74 -19.75 -11.81
CA MET A 1 1.59 -19.49 -10.35
C MET A 1 0.14 -19.75 -9.97
N ASN A 2 -0.13 -20.63 -8.99
CA ASN A 2 -1.50 -20.93 -8.53
C ASN A 2 -2.19 -19.64 -8.01
N LYS A 3 -3.51 -19.47 -8.21
CA LYS A 3 -4.31 -18.32 -7.76
C LYS A 3 -4.07 -17.99 -6.28
N ARG A 4 -3.91 -19.00 -5.42
CA ARG A 4 -3.58 -18.82 -3.99
C ARG A 4 -2.21 -18.18 -3.75
N SER A 5 -1.21 -18.51 -4.55
CA SER A 5 0.13 -17.93 -4.46
C SER A 5 0.18 -16.50 -4.98
N LYS A 6 -0.60 -16.18 -6.04
CA LYS A 6 -0.82 -14.81 -6.53
C LYS A 6 -1.45 -13.92 -5.43
N LEU A 7 -2.50 -14.41 -4.75
CA LEU A 7 -3.16 -13.68 -3.66
C LEU A 7 -2.21 -13.45 -2.47
N LEU A 8 -1.46 -14.48 -2.06
CA LEU A 8 -0.53 -14.37 -0.94
C LEU A 8 0.59 -13.36 -1.22
N HIS A 9 1.05 -13.28 -2.47
CA HIS A 9 2.03 -12.29 -2.90
C HIS A 9 1.48 -10.86 -2.75
N LEU A 10 0.29 -10.59 -3.29
CA LEU A 10 -0.38 -9.29 -3.19
C LEU A 10 -0.62 -8.87 -1.74
N LEU A 11 -1.10 -9.79 -0.89
CA LEU A 11 -1.31 -9.53 0.53
C LEU A 11 0.00 -9.17 1.25
N LYS A 12 1.10 -9.84 0.90
CA LYS A 12 2.41 -9.54 1.49
C LYS A 12 2.90 -8.15 1.09
N GLU A 13 2.73 -7.76 -0.16
CA GLU A 13 3.06 -6.40 -0.64
C GLU A 13 2.23 -5.35 0.09
N GLU A 14 0.90 -5.53 0.16
CA GLU A 14 -0.01 -4.59 0.84
C GLU A 14 0.38 -4.39 2.31
N ILE A 15 0.68 -5.47 3.04
CA ILE A 15 1.10 -5.38 4.45
C ILE A 15 2.39 -4.55 4.61
N ILE A 16 3.38 -4.76 3.74
CA ILE A 16 4.64 -4.02 3.79
C ILE A 16 4.39 -2.55 3.50
N TYR A 17 3.68 -2.23 2.43
CA TYR A 17 3.45 -0.86 2.00
C TYR A 17 2.53 -0.07 2.94
N LEU A 18 1.52 -0.71 3.53
CA LEU A 18 0.68 -0.10 4.53
C LEU A 18 1.47 0.22 5.80
N SER A 19 2.38 -0.67 6.20
CA SER A 19 3.27 -0.45 7.35
C SER A 19 4.19 0.75 7.13
N ILE A 20 4.74 0.90 5.92
CA ILE A 20 5.54 2.07 5.54
C ILE A 20 4.69 3.34 5.58
N SER A 21 3.48 3.30 5.01
CA SER A 21 2.54 4.43 5.01
C SER A 21 2.22 4.89 6.44
N LEU A 22 2.03 3.94 7.35
CA LEU A 22 1.78 4.21 8.76
C LEU A 22 2.98 4.88 9.43
N ILE A 23 4.21 4.45 9.14
CA ILE A 23 5.43 5.09 9.64
C ILE A 23 5.46 6.57 9.20
N PHE A 24 5.17 6.85 7.93
CA PHE A 24 5.09 8.24 7.46
C PHE A 24 4.02 9.05 8.21
N GLY A 25 2.81 8.49 8.35
CA GLY A 25 1.74 9.12 9.12
C GLY A 25 2.15 9.44 10.57
N VAL A 26 2.79 8.49 11.26
CA VAL A 26 3.27 8.67 12.63
C VAL A 26 4.38 9.72 12.71
N MET A 27 5.34 9.71 11.78
CA MET A 27 6.41 10.72 11.76
C MET A 27 5.85 12.13 11.54
N THR A 28 4.83 12.26 10.67
CA THR A 28 4.10 13.52 10.48
C THR A 28 3.30 13.89 11.73
N TYR A 29 2.68 12.95 12.43
CA TYR A 29 1.98 13.22 13.70
C TYR A 29 2.90 13.74 14.80
N LEU A 30 4.15 13.24 14.85
CA LEU A 30 5.13 13.70 15.84
C LEU A 30 5.62 15.13 15.58
N THR A 31 5.46 15.65 14.36
CA THR A 31 5.99 16.95 13.92
C THR A 31 4.90 17.98 13.59
N HIS A 32 3.67 17.53 13.36
CA HIS A 32 2.52 18.31 12.96
C HIS A 32 1.25 17.87 13.72
N ASP A 33 0.09 18.38 13.32
CA ASP A 33 -1.19 17.97 13.89
C ASP A 33 -1.73 16.66 13.30
N ILE A 34 -2.81 16.16 13.92
CA ILE A 34 -3.52 14.94 13.52
C ILE A 34 -4.00 15.02 12.06
N SER A 35 -4.49 16.18 11.61
CA SER A 35 -5.07 16.33 10.27
C SER A 35 -4.00 16.10 9.20
N LYS A 36 -2.83 16.72 9.36
CA LYS A 36 -1.70 16.55 8.45
C LYS A 36 -1.14 15.12 8.47
N SER A 37 -1.12 14.50 9.64
CA SER A 37 -0.71 13.09 9.77
C SER A 37 -1.61 12.15 8.96
N VAL A 38 -2.93 12.31 9.08
CA VAL A 38 -3.91 11.50 8.35
C VAL A 38 -3.79 11.75 6.85
N GLU A 39 -3.67 13.01 6.43
CA GLU A 39 -3.47 13.36 5.02
C GLU A 39 -2.21 12.68 4.44
N MET A 40 -1.09 12.75 5.16
CA MET A 40 0.15 12.13 4.73
C MET A 40 0.06 10.60 4.67
N PHE A 41 -0.55 9.98 5.69
CA PHE A 41 -0.80 8.53 5.71
C PHE A 41 -1.60 8.10 4.47
N LEU A 42 -2.72 8.78 4.20
CA LEU A 42 -3.60 8.46 3.07
C LEU A 42 -2.89 8.66 1.73
N CYS A 43 -2.14 9.75 1.58
CA CYS A 43 -1.40 10.05 0.36
C CYS A 43 -0.36 8.96 0.06
N VAL A 44 0.41 8.55 1.06
CA VAL A 44 1.43 7.50 0.91
C VAL A 44 0.78 6.13 0.68
N ALA A 45 -0.31 5.82 1.36
CA ALA A 45 -1.04 4.57 1.17
C ALA A 45 -1.59 4.45 -0.27
N LEU A 46 -2.23 5.52 -0.79
CA LEU A 46 -2.74 5.55 -2.16
C LEU A 46 -1.61 5.42 -3.20
N PHE A 47 -0.47 6.08 -2.95
CA PHE A 47 0.70 5.96 -3.82
C PHE A 47 1.18 4.52 -3.93
N PHE A 48 1.29 3.81 -2.81
CA PHE A 48 1.70 2.40 -2.85
C PHE A 48 0.63 1.46 -3.42
N GLN A 49 -0.66 1.74 -3.19
CA GLN A 49 -1.73 0.98 -3.85
C GLN A 49 -1.65 1.12 -5.37
N LEU A 50 -1.32 2.30 -5.88
CA LEU A 50 -1.06 2.50 -7.31
C LEU A 50 0.17 1.71 -7.79
N ILE A 51 1.24 1.67 -7.00
CA ILE A 51 2.43 0.84 -7.33
C ILE A 51 2.03 -0.64 -7.44
N ILE A 52 1.34 -1.19 -6.44
CA ILE A 52 0.90 -2.59 -6.44
C ILE A 52 0.01 -2.88 -7.65
N LEU A 53 -0.90 -1.97 -7.99
CA LEU A 53 -1.78 -2.09 -9.15
C LEU A 53 -0.99 -2.16 -10.47
N ILE A 54 0.02 -1.30 -10.63
CA ILE A 54 0.85 -1.26 -11.85
C ILE A 54 1.74 -2.51 -11.93
N THR A 55 2.44 -2.85 -10.85
CA THR A 55 3.37 -4.00 -10.82
C THR A 55 2.66 -5.33 -11.00
N ASN A 56 1.44 -5.44 -10.47
CA ASN A 56 0.63 -6.64 -10.56
C ASN A 56 -0.50 -6.55 -11.59
N TRP A 57 -0.47 -5.56 -12.50
CA TRP A 57 -1.54 -5.32 -13.48
C TRP A 57 -1.94 -6.59 -14.22
N LYS A 58 -0.95 -7.32 -14.75
CA LYS A 58 -1.18 -8.59 -15.45
C LYS A 58 -1.77 -9.64 -14.50
N VAL A 59 -1.30 -9.74 -13.27
CA VAL A 59 -1.78 -10.74 -12.30
C VAL A 59 -3.23 -10.48 -11.88
N ILE A 60 -3.62 -9.21 -11.77
CA ILE A 60 -4.96 -8.77 -11.34
C ILE A 60 -5.97 -8.87 -12.49
N PHE A 61 -5.60 -8.43 -13.70
CA PHE A 61 -6.51 -8.32 -14.83
C PHE A 61 -6.39 -9.44 -15.88
N SER A 62 -5.37 -10.31 -15.81
CA SER A 62 -5.35 -11.51 -16.67
C SER A 62 -6.44 -12.47 -16.22
N ARG A 63 -7.50 -12.58 -17.03
CA ARG A 63 -8.46 -13.67 -16.97
C ARG A 63 -7.80 -14.92 -17.55
N ASP A 64 -7.11 -15.68 -16.70
CA ASP A 64 -6.93 -17.13 -16.93
C ASP A 64 -8.25 -17.84 -16.60
#